data_AF-A0A7S4CL39-F1
#
_entry.id   AF-A0A7S4CL39-F1
#
_cell.length_a   1.000
_cell.length_b   1.000
_cell.length_c   1.000
_cell.angle_alpha   90.00
_cell.angle_beta   90.00
_cell.angle_gamma   90.00
#
_symmetry.space_group_name_H-M   'P 1'
#
loop_
_entity.id
_entity.type
_entity.pdbx_description
1 polymer ?
#
loop_
_entity_poly.entity_id
_entity_poly.type
_entity_poly.pdbx_seq_one_letter_code
_entity_poly.pdbx_strand_id
1 'polypeptide(L)'
;ELWDLPSRSLLRMIKYSTSITSMAWYPPKNETPAPGSLERFMIVGSDGSYLFYKVKDQRIVVPDPSKHTSRTFSNYPIACITWCSGVLVAGDLAGTLTYWTAARPRAVPLLTQRSPILKLSV
;
A
#
# COMPACT_ATOMS: atom_id res chain seq x y z
N GLU A 1 2.80 -4.78 -11.78
CA GLU A 1 4.04 -5.51 -12.09
C GLU A 1 5.18 -4.90 -11.29
N LEU A 2 6.21 -5.67 -10.94
CA LEU A 2 7.42 -5.13 -10.28
C LEU A 2 8.62 -5.27 -11.22
N TRP A 3 9.28 -4.16 -11.50
CA TRP A 3 10.37 -4.06 -12.47
C TRP A 3 11.64 -3.53 -11.80
N ASP A 4 12.79 -4.03 -12.22
CA ASP A 4 14.09 -3.40 -11.96
C ASP A 4 14.41 -2.45 -13.12
N LEU A 5 14.51 -1.15 -12.83
CA LEU A 5 14.66 -0.14 -13.89
C LEU A 5 16.03 -0.15 -14.57
N PRO A 6 17.17 -0.27 -13.85
CA PRO A 6 18.49 -0.32 -14.47
C PRO A 6 18.63 -1.50 -15.45
N SER A 7 18.21 -2.70 -15.06
CA SER A 7 18.28 -3.88 -15.93
C SER A 7 17.09 -4.00 -16.89
N ARG A 8 16.03 -3.22 -16.69
CA ARG A 8 14.73 -3.34 -17.36
C ARG A 8 14.15 -4.75 -17.28
N SER A 9 14.48 -5.48 -16.20
CA SER A 9 14.00 -6.84 -16.01
C SER A 9 12.73 -6.86 -15.17
N LEU A 10 11.78 -7.71 -15.57
CA LEU A 10 10.60 -7.99 -14.77
C LEU A 10 11.04 -8.84 -13.57
N LEU A 11 10.94 -8.27 -12.36
CA LEU A 11 11.28 -8.97 -11.12
C LEU A 11 10.16 -9.94 -10.72
N ARG A 12 8.90 -9.49 -10.80
CA ARG A 12 7.75 -10.31 -10.39
C ARG A 12 6.42 -9.80 -10.92
N MET A 13 5.56 -10.76 -11.31
CA MET A 13 4.13 -10.55 -11.45
C MET A 13 3.43 -10.77 -10.11
N ILE A 14 2.69 -9.77 -9.65
CA ILE A 14 1.94 -9.84 -8.40
C ILE A 14 0.49 -10.13 -8.75
N LYS A 15 -0.01 -11.28 -8.30
CA LYS A 15 -1.42 -11.63 -8.42
C LYS A 15 -2.18 -10.98 -7.26
N TYR A 16 -3.29 -10.33 -7.58
CA TYR A 16 -4.22 -9.73 -6.63
C TYR A 16 -5.62 -10.21 -6.99
N SER A 17 -6.44 -10.56 -6.00
CA SER A 17 -7.76 -11.17 -6.21
C SER A 17 -8.81 -10.20 -6.73
N THR A 18 -8.57 -8.90 -6.63
CA THR A 18 -9.47 -7.83 -7.06
C THR A 18 -8.75 -6.82 -7.94
N SER A 19 -9.52 -5.91 -8.54
CA SER A 19 -8.96 -4.74 -9.22
C SER A 19 -8.13 -3.91 -8.25
N ILE A 20 -6.92 -3.53 -8.66
CA ILE A 20 -6.03 -2.67 -7.88
C ILE A 20 -6.42 -1.23 -8.17
N THR A 21 -6.70 -0.44 -7.12
CA THR A 21 -7.05 0.98 -7.25
C THR A 21 -5.90 1.91 -6.93
N SER A 22 -4.98 1.47 -6.05
CA SER A 22 -3.84 2.29 -5.67
C SER A 22 -2.66 1.46 -5.19
N MET A 23 -1.45 2.01 -5.34
CA MET A 23 -0.20 1.39 -4.90
C MET A 23 0.76 2.47 -4.41
N ALA A 24 1.52 2.19 -3.35
CA ALA A 24 2.54 3.10 -2.86
C ALA A 24 3.70 2.38 -2.17
N TRP A 25 4.92 2.85 -2.42
CA TRP A 25 6.10 2.46 -1.66
C TRP A 25 6.09 3.12 -0.29
N TYR A 26 6.46 2.35 0.74
CA TYR A 26 6.76 2.92 2.05
C TYR A 26 8.00 3.81 1.90
N PRO A 27 7.94 5.07 2.34
CA PRO A 27 9.06 5.98 2.20
C PRO A 27 10.29 5.40 2.89
N PRO A 28 11.42 5.29 2.19
CA PRO A 28 12.63 4.75 2.80
C PRO A 28 13.12 5.74 3.87
N LYS A 29 13.78 5.22 4.92
CA LYS A 29 14.39 6.08 5.94
C LYS A 29 15.56 6.90 5.37
N ASN A 30 16.19 6.40 4.29
CA ASN A 30 17.33 7.01 3.61
C ASN A 30 17.00 7.15 2.12
N GLU A 31 17.51 8.19 1.46
CA GLU A 31 17.24 8.46 0.03
C GLU A 31 17.69 7.32 -0.90
N THR A 32 18.76 6.60 -0.54
CA THR A 32 19.24 5.42 -1.28
C THR A 32 19.04 4.14 -0.46
N PRO A 33 18.37 3.11 -1.02
CA PRO A 33 18.30 1.81 -0.38
C PRO A 33 19.72 1.20 -0.29
N ALA A 34 20.23 1.01 0.92
CA ALA A 34 21.49 0.30 1.11
C ALA A 34 21.34 -1.17 0.67
N PRO A 35 22.42 -1.83 0.20
CA PRO A 35 22.40 -3.29 0.01
C PRO A 35 21.90 -3.99 1.29
N GLY A 36 20.98 -4.94 1.14
CA GLY A 36 20.33 -5.62 2.25
C GLY A 36 19.17 -4.87 2.90
N SER A 37 18.83 -3.66 2.45
CA SER A 37 17.69 -2.90 2.98
C SER A 37 16.36 -3.57 2.65
N LEU A 38 15.45 -3.52 3.63
CA LEU A 38 14.12 -4.08 3.53
C LEU A 38 13.14 -2.97 3.18
N GLU A 39 12.81 -2.89 1.90
CA GLU A 39 11.77 -2.01 1.38
C GLU A 39 10.40 -2.62 1.61
N ARG A 40 9.38 -1.76 1.61
CA ARG A 40 8.00 -2.17 1.74
C ARG A 40 7.18 -1.44 0.70
N PHE A 41 6.23 -2.12 0.10
CA PHE A 41 5.21 -1.46 -0.70
C PHE A 41 3.85 -2.03 -0.34
N MET A 42 2.83 -1.24 -0.63
CA MET A 42 1.45 -1.62 -0.38
C MET A 42 0.64 -1.54 -1.66
N ILE A 43 -0.26 -2.51 -1.83
CA ILE A 43 -1.28 -2.54 -2.87
C ILE A 43 -2.63 -2.46 -2.19
N VAL A 44 -3.56 -1.71 -2.77
CA VAL A 44 -4.94 -1.59 -2.31
C VAL A 44 -5.90 -2.01 -3.40
N GLY A 45 -6.87 -2.83 -3.03
CA GLY A 45 -7.93 -3.33 -3.87
C GLY A 45 -9.18 -2.43 -3.87
N SER A 46 -9.99 -2.57 -4.92
CA SER A 46 -11.30 -1.94 -5.05
C SER A 46 -12.32 -2.39 -4.01
N ASP A 47 -12.08 -3.50 -3.33
CA ASP A 47 -12.90 -4.02 -2.24
C ASP A 47 -12.46 -3.46 -0.87
N GLY A 48 -11.51 -2.52 -0.84
CA GLY A 48 -10.96 -1.95 0.39
C GLY A 48 -9.94 -2.86 1.09
N SER A 49 -9.59 -4.01 0.50
CA SER A 49 -8.49 -4.84 0.95
C SER A 49 -7.14 -4.16 0.70
N TYR A 50 -6.14 -4.51 1.50
CA TYR A 50 -4.75 -4.15 1.19
C TYR A 50 -3.80 -5.32 1.45
N LEU A 51 -2.68 -5.31 0.72
CA LEU A 51 -1.56 -6.20 0.95
C LEU A 51 -0.27 -5.41 1.12
N PHE A 52 0.52 -5.84 2.11
CA PHE A 52 1.90 -5.38 2.32
C PHE A 52 2.89 -6.39 1.77
N TYR A 53 3.82 -5.89 0.99
CA TYR A 53 4.93 -6.65 0.45
C TYR A 53 6.23 -6.15 1.05
N LYS A 54 7.17 -7.08 1.21
CA LYS A 54 8.55 -6.75 1.59
C LYS A 54 9.46 -7.10 0.43
N VAL A 55 10.30 -6.15 0.05
CA VAL A 55 11.30 -6.32 -1.00
C VAL A 55 12.67 -6.18 -0.35
N LYS A 56 13.55 -7.12 -0.62
CA LYS A 56 14.95 -7.09 -0.17
C LYS A 56 15.81 -7.52 -1.33
N ASP A 57 16.85 -6.74 -1.63
CA ASP A 57 17.81 -7.04 -2.70
C ASP A 57 17.09 -7.37 -4.03
N GLN A 58 16.12 -6.52 -4.41
CA GLN A 58 15.28 -6.67 -5.61
C GLN A 58 14.42 -7.95 -5.65
N ARG A 59 14.29 -8.68 -4.54
CA ARG A 59 13.46 -9.87 -4.43
C ARG A 59 12.32 -9.64 -3.46
N ILE A 60 11.10 -10.00 -3.86
CA ILE A 60 9.97 -10.02 -2.94
C ILE A 60 10.16 -11.18 -1.94
N VAL A 61 10.41 -10.83 -0.68
CA VAL A 61 10.68 -11.79 0.41
C VAL A 61 9.39 -12.25 1.11
N VAL A 62 8.30 -11.49 0.94
CA VAL A 62 6.96 -11.75 1.51
C VAL A 62 5.96 -11.25 0.46
N PRO A 63 5.03 -12.12 -0.02
CA PRO A 63 4.02 -12.72 0.83
C PRO A 63 4.03 -14.26 0.79
N ASP A 64 3.74 -14.89 1.93
CA ASP A 64 3.17 -16.23 1.93
C ASP A 64 1.70 -16.10 1.49
N PRO A 65 1.32 -16.60 0.29
CA PRO A 65 -0.04 -16.47 -0.21
C PRO A 65 -1.09 -17.19 0.66
N SER A 66 -0.66 -18.16 1.47
CA SER A 66 -1.55 -18.90 2.37
C SER A 66 -1.88 -18.14 3.66
N LYS A 67 -1.14 -17.06 3.96
CA LYS A 67 -1.32 -16.20 5.14
C LYS A 67 -1.87 -14.83 4.78
N HIS A 68 -2.59 -14.73 3.68
CA HIS A 68 -3.36 -13.55 3.32
C HIS A 68 -4.48 -13.32 4.32
N THR A 69 -4.17 -12.65 5.44
CA THR A 69 -5.19 -11.85 6.10
C THR A 69 -5.34 -10.60 5.26
N SER A 70 -6.22 -10.66 4.26
CA SER A 70 -6.79 -9.44 3.67
C SER A 70 -7.33 -8.64 4.83
N ARG A 71 -6.63 -7.57 5.18
CA ARG A 71 -7.09 -6.63 6.19
C ARG A 71 -7.89 -5.59 5.45
N THR A 72 -9.09 -5.32 5.94
CA THR A 72 -9.94 -4.29 5.39
C THR A 72 -9.45 -2.94 5.89
N PHE A 73 -9.08 -2.06 4.97
CA PHE A 73 -8.70 -0.68 5.27
C PHE A 73 -9.93 0.23 5.33
N SER A 74 -10.90 0.00 4.44
CA SER A 74 -12.23 0.60 4.48
C SER A 74 -13.29 -0.40 4.02
N ASN A 75 -14.52 -0.24 4.51
CA ASN A 75 -15.69 -0.98 4.02
C ASN A 75 -16.15 -0.50 2.63
N TYR A 76 -15.54 0.57 2.11
CA TYR A 76 -15.82 1.14 0.82
C TYR A 76 -14.59 1.08 -0.09
N PRO A 77 -14.77 1.08 -1.43
CA PRO A 77 -13.66 1.10 -2.36
C PRO A 77 -12.72 2.26 -2.10
N ILE A 78 -11.43 1.95 -1.98
CA ILE A 78 -10.39 2.96 -1.84
C ILE A 78 -10.08 3.53 -3.21
N ALA A 79 -10.09 4.85 -3.34
CA ALA A 79 -9.76 5.54 -4.58
C ALA A 79 -8.31 6.04 -4.59
N CYS A 80 -7.74 6.38 -3.44
CA CYS A 80 -6.39 6.94 -3.37
C CYS A 80 -5.71 6.64 -2.02
N ILE A 81 -4.37 6.55 -2.04
CA ILE A 81 -3.53 6.43 -0.85
C ILE A 81 -2.31 7.36 -0.94
N THR A 82 -1.77 7.75 0.21
CA THR A 82 -0.49 8.47 0.31
C THR A 82 0.23 8.18 1.63
N TRP A 83 1.55 8.32 1.64
CA TRP A 83 2.35 8.26 2.85
C TRP A 83 2.71 9.67 3.34
N CYS A 84 2.57 9.91 4.64
CA CYS A 84 2.99 11.13 5.31
C CYS A 84 3.65 10.76 6.64
N SER A 85 4.93 11.08 6.84
CA SER A 85 5.66 10.87 8.10
C SER A 85 5.50 9.46 8.70
N GLY A 86 5.55 8.42 7.86
CA GLY A 86 5.40 7.02 8.28
C GLY A 86 3.96 6.57 8.58
N VAL A 87 2.98 7.45 8.38
CA VAL A 87 1.55 7.18 8.38
C VAL A 87 1.08 7.00 6.96
N LEU A 88 0.29 5.95 6.74
CA LEU A 88 -0.44 5.76 5.49
C LEU A 88 -1.83 6.35 5.66
N VAL A 89 -2.26 7.15 4.68
CA VAL A 89 -3.62 7.68 4.62
C VAL A 89 -4.28 7.14 3.36
N ALA A 90 -5.54 6.70 3.47
CA ALA A 90 -6.37 6.31 2.34
C ALA A 90 -7.66 7.13 2.32
N GLY A 91 -8.11 7.48 1.13
CA GLY A 91 -9.41 8.07 0.87
C GLY A 91 -10.30 7.09 0.12
N ASP A 92 -11.52 6.89 0.59
CA ASP A 92 -12.51 6.02 -0.05
C ASP A 92 -13.62 6.80 -0.78
N LEU A 93 -14.41 6.05 -1.55
CA LEU A 93 -15.54 6.58 -2.30
C LEU A 93 -16.73 6.99 -1.42
N ALA A 94 -16.77 6.63 -0.15
CA ALA A 94 -17.77 7.11 0.80
C ALA A 94 -17.39 8.45 1.45
N GLY A 95 -16.20 8.97 1.15
CA GLY A 95 -15.73 10.23 1.71
C GLY A 95 -14.92 10.07 3.00
N THR A 96 -14.53 8.86 3.38
CA THR A 96 -13.79 8.62 4.62
C THR A 96 -12.29 8.61 4.37
N LEU A 97 -11.58 9.39 5.18
CA LEU A 97 -10.15 9.28 5.39
C LEU A 97 -9.88 8.25 6.47
N THR A 98 -9.05 7.27 6.17
CA THR A 98 -8.58 6.29 7.14
C THR A 98 -7.06 6.35 7.19
N TYR A 99 -6.48 6.23 8.37
CA TYR A 99 -5.04 6.14 8.52
C TYR A 99 -4.58 4.79 9.10
N TRP A 100 -3.36 4.42 8.79
CA TRP A 100 -2.69 3.23 9.29
C TRP A 100 -1.24 3.55 9.63
N THR A 101 -0.71 2.91 10.68
CA THR A 101 0.70 2.99 11.04
C THR A 101 1.22 1.62 11.43
N ALA A 102 2.53 1.40 11.32
CA ALA A 102 3.12 0.15 11.82
C ALA A 102 2.89 -0.06 13.33
N ALA A 103 2.77 1.03 14.11
CA ALA A 103 2.47 0.98 15.54
C ALA A 103 1.00 0.65 15.84
N ARG A 104 0.09 0.96 14.91
CA ARG A 104 -1.36 0.69 15.01
C ARG A 104 -1.79 -0.14 13.80
N PRO A 105 -1.66 -1.48 13.87
CA PRO A 105 -1.84 -2.36 12.73
C PRO A 105 -3.30 -2.51 12.25
N ARG A 106 -4.24 -1.82 12.90
CA ARG A 106 -5.64 -1.67 12.47
C ARG A 106 -5.82 -0.28 11.88
N ALA A 107 -6.50 -0.20 10.73
CA ALA A 107 -6.82 1.06 10.09
C ALA A 107 -7.85 1.82 10.93
N VAL A 108 -7.71 3.14 11.06
CA VAL A 108 -8.54 3.98 11.93
C VAL A 108 -9.12 5.14 11.11
N PRO A 109 -10.46 5.35 11.11
CA PRO A 109 -11.08 6.51 10.47
C PRO A 109 -10.58 7.81 11.12
N LEU A 110 -10.24 8.80 10.31
CA LEU A 110 -9.78 10.14 10.71
C LEU A 110 -10.88 11.19 10.53
N LEU A 111 -11.53 11.18 9.37
CA LEU A 111 -12.51 12.17 8.96
C LEU A 111 -13.47 11.55 7.94
N THR A 112 -14.74 11.97 7.96
CA THR A 112 -15.69 11.62 6.90
C THR A 112 -16.25 12.90 6.29
N GLN A 113 -16.07 13.05 4.98
CA GLN A 113 -16.67 14.08 4.15
C GLN A 113 -17.96 13.56 3.50
N ARG A 114 -18.77 14.47 2.95
CA ARG A 114 -20.03 14.14 2.26
C ARG A 114 -19.83 13.78 0.77
N SER A 115 -18.58 13.63 0.33
CA SER A 115 -18.21 13.40 -1.06
C SER A 115 -17.02 12.45 -1.15
N PRO A 116 -16.90 11.68 -2.25
CA PRO A 116 -15.76 10.77 -2.49
C PRO A 116 -14.40 11.47 -2.38
N ILE A 117 -13.41 10.77 -1.82
CA ILE A 117 -12.02 11.26 -1.77
C ILE A 117 -11.24 10.64 -2.92
N LEU A 118 -11.06 11.41 -3.99
CA LEU A 118 -10.45 10.91 -5.22
C LEU A 118 -8.93 11.12 -5.29
N LYS A 119 -8.39 12.02 -4.47
CA LYS A 119 -6.95 12.33 -4.46
C LYS A 119 -6.51 12.79 -3.08
N LEU A 120 -5.30 12.38 -2.71
CA LEU A 120 -4.56 12.89 -1.55
C LEU A 120 -3.25 13.50 -2.03
N SER A 121 -2.88 14.63 -1.45
CA SER A 121 -1.58 15.28 -1.65
C SER A 121 -1.02 15.68 -0.30
N VAL A 122 0.29 15.48 -0.14
CA VAL A 122 1.05 15.82 1.07
C VAL A 122 2.16 16.76 0.65
#